data_AF-A0A1Q3GIJ9-F1
#
_entry.id   AF-A0A1Q3GIJ9-F1
#
_cell.length_a   1.000
_cell.length_b   1.000
_cell.length_c   1.000
_cell.angle_alpha   90.00
_cell.angle_beta   90.00
_cell.angle_gamma   90.00
#
_symmetry.space_group_name_H-M   'P 1'
#
loop_
_entity.id
_entity.type
_entity.pdbx_description
1 polymer ?
#
loop_
_entity_poly.entity_id
_entity_poly.type
_entity_poly.pdbx_seq_one_letter_code
_entity_poly.pdbx_strand_id
1 'polypeptide(L)'
;MIEIPSRFYEVTYNGAHYPGSPKTNGLEGGANCQVFAYELLKHHGIEVPDLRSSDLWEDTEHTIQVTELEPLDLLLWNKTDNAWGAHVGLYMGENQAVHLSKQNNELAIWPLEKFLDQPLYKVFIGAKRVLKK
;
A
#
# COMPACT_ATOMS: atom_id res chain seq x y z
N MET A 1 9.74 -5.81 -12.21
CA MET A 1 8.28 -5.76 -12.10
C MET A 1 7.80 -6.95 -11.28
N ILE A 2 6.96 -6.74 -10.26
CA ILE A 2 6.40 -7.84 -9.44
C ILE A 2 5.22 -8.51 -10.15
N GLU A 3 5.01 -9.79 -9.89
CA GLU A 3 3.82 -10.51 -10.36
C GLU A 3 2.59 -10.08 -9.54
N ILE A 4 1.47 -9.83 -10.22
CA ILE A 4 0.17 -9.55 -9.60
C ILE A 4 -0.78 -10.69 -9.95
N PRO A 5 -1.26 -11.47 -8.97
CA PRO A 5 -2.19 -12.56 -9.24
C PRO A 5 -3.52 -12.05 -9.79
N SER A 6 -4.15 -12.82 -10.69
CA SER A 6 -5.40 -12.44 -11.36
C SER A 6 -6.50 -11.96 -10.39
N ARG A 7 -6.64 -12.62 -9.23
CA ARG A 7 -7.63 -12.26 -8.20
C ARG A 7 -7.53 -10.81 -7.71
N PHE A 8 -6.36 -10.15 -7.82
CA PHE A 8 -6.19 -8.75 -7.39
C PHE A 8 -6.84 -7.76 -8.36
N TYR A 9 -7.01 -8.13 -9.63
CA TYR A 9 -7.66 -7.30 -10.63
C TYR A 9 -9.19 -7.24 -10.45
N GLU A 10 -9.76 -8.18 -9.70
CA GLU A 10 -11.20 -8.25 -9.41
C GLU A 10 -11.58 -7.52 -8.09
N VAL A 11 -10.58 -7.03 -7.35
CA VAL A 11 -10.80 -6.40 -6.04
C VAL A 11 -11.33 -4.98 -6.22
N THR A 12 -12.44 -4.71 -5.55
CA THR A 12 -13.01 -3.36 -5.46
C THR A 12 -12.61 -2.66 -4.17
N TYR A 13 -12.53 -1.33 -4.22
CA TYR A 13 -12.21 -0.54 -3.05
C TYR A 13 -13.31 -0.63 -1.99
N ASN A 14 -12.92 -0.98 -0.76
CA ASN A 14 -13.80 -0.98 0.41
C ASN A 14 -13.07 -0.36 1.61
N GLY A 15 -13.42 0.89 1.94
CA GLY A 15 -12.81 1.62 3.05
C GLY A 15 -13.08 1.05 4.45
N ALA A 16 -14.06 0.16 4.62
CA ALA A 16 -14.32 -0.53 5.89
C ALA A 16 -13.38 -1.72 6.12
N HIS A 17 -12.69 -2.18 5.06
CA HIS A 17 -11.76 -3.30 5.08
C HIS A 17 -10.34 -2.75 5.21
N TYR A 18 -9.95 -2.48 6.44
CA TYR A 18 -8.65 -1.91 6.81
C TYR A 18 -7.86 -2.90 7.70
N PRO A 19 -6.53 -2.72 7.88
CA PRO A 19 -5.73 -3.57 8.77
C PRO A 19 -6.28 -3.54 10.21
N GLY A 20 -6.56 -4.72 10.77
CA GLY A 20 -7.17 -4.89 12.09
C GLY A 20 -8.69 -4.69 12.16
N SER A 21 -9.39 -4.47 11.04
CA SER A 21 -10.85 -4.44 11.04
C SER A 21 -11.42 -5.85 11.25
N PRO A 22 -12.42 -6.06 12.13
CA PRO A 22 -13.09 -7.35 12.26
C PRO A 22 -13.91 -7.73 11.01
N LYS A 23 -14.07 -6.80 10.06
CA LYS A 23 -14.76 -7.03 8.77
C LYS A 23 -13.79 -7.43 7.65
N THR A 24 -12.48 -7.33 7.86
CA THR A 24 -11.48 -7.68 6.85
C THR A 24 -11.22 -9.19 6.89
N ASN A 25 -11.43 -9.88 5.77
CA ASN A 25 -10.99 -11.26 5.55
C ASN A 25 -10.19 -11.33 4.25
N GLY A 26 -8.91 -10.94 4.32
CA GLY A 26 -8.08 -10.75 3.13
C GLY A 26 -8.74 -9.79 2.13
N LEU A 27 -8.93 -10.25 0.90
CA LEU A 27 -9.55 -9.47 -0.19
C LEU A 27 -11.06 -9.71 -0.35
N GLU A 28 -11.66 -10.59 0.45
CA GLU A 28 -13.10 -10.90 0.36
C GLU A 28 -13.95 -9.67 0.69
N GLY A 29 -14.92 -9.35 -0.18
CA GLY A 29 -15.76 -8.16 -0.04
C GLY A 29 -15.04 -6.82 -0.30
N GLY A 30 -13.83 -6.86 -0.89
CA GLY A 30 -13.04 -5.69 -1.23
C GLY A 30 -11.96 -5.37 -0.18
N ALA A 31 -11.17 -4.34 -0.47
CA ALA A 31 -10.08 -3.91 0.40
C ALA A 31 -9.88 -2.39 0.35
N ASN A 32 -9.31 -1.82 1.41
CA ASN A 32 -8.71 -0.50 1.28
C ASN A 32 -7.29 -0.61 0.68
N CYS A 33 -6.63 0.53 0.48
CA CYS A 33 -5.29 0.58 -0.09
C CYS A 33 -4.24 -0.23 0.70
N GLN A 34 -4.29 -0.20 2.04
CA GLN A 34 -3.36 -0.92 2.91
C GLN A 34 -3.59 -2.43 2.87
N VAL A 35 -4.83 -2.90 3.02
CA VAL A 35 -5.15 -4.34 2.96
C VAL A 35 -4.78 -4.90 1.60
N PHE A 36 -5.07 -4.18 0.52
CA PHE A 36 -4.66 -4.58 -0.82
C PHE A 36 -3.15 -4.75 -0.93
N ALA A 37 -2.36 -3.77 -0.45
CA ALA A 37 -0.91 -3.85 -0.44
C ALA A 37 -0.39 -5.02 0.44
N TYR A 38 -0.96 -5.21 1.63
CA TYR A 38 -0.51 -6.24 2.57
C TYR A 38 -0.85 -7.65 2.06
N GLU A 39 -2.01 -7.84 1.44
CA GLU A 39 -2.36 -9.12 0.82
C GLU A 39 -1.48 -9.42 -0.40
N LEU A 40 -1.04 -8.41 -1.15
CA LEU A 40 -0.08 -8.62 -2.25
C LEU A 40 1.30 -8.99 -1.72
N LEU A 41 1.77 -8.34 -0.65
CA LEU A 41 2.99 -8.75 0.06
C LEU A 41 2.88 -10.18 0.58
N LYS A 42 1.76 -10.54 1.19
CA LYS A 42 1.49 -11.88 1.72
C LYS A 42 1.51 -12.94 0.62
N HIS A 43 0.99 -12.62 -0.57
CA HIS A 43 1.11 -13.50 -1.73
C HIS A 43 2.57 -13.77 -2.10
N HIS A 44 3.45 -12.77 -1.96
CA HIS A 44 4.90 -12.88 -2.15
C HIS A 44 5.64 -13.42 -0.91
N GLY A 45 4.93 -13.98 0.08
CA GLY A 45 5.51 -14.58 1.28
C GLY A 45 6.00 -13.58 2.33
N ILE A 46 5.55 -12.33 2.28
CA ILE A 46 5.92 -11.27 3.23
C ILE A 46 4.69 -10.91 4.07
N GLU A 47 4.75 -11.18 5.37
CA GLU A 47 3.67 -10.83 6.30
C GLU A 47 3.91 -9.46 6.93
N VAL A 48 2.84 -8.66 7.02
CA VAL A 48 2.82 -7.37 7.70
C VAL A 48 1.79 -7.45 8.82
N PRO A 49 2.09 -6.99 10.05
CA PRO A 49 1.08 -6.87 11.08
C PRO A 49 -0.04 -5.89 10.67
N ASP A 50 -1.12 -5.87 11.45
CA ASP A 50 -2.28 -5.00 11.23
C ASP A 50 -2.00 -3.50 11.53
N LEU A 51 -0.94 -2.94 10.94
CA LEU A 51 -0.51 -1.57 11.12
C LEU A 51 -1.38 -0.62 10.27
N ARG A 52 -1.99 0.39 10.90
CA ARG A 52 -2.61 1.50 10.16
C ARG A 52 -1.51 2.42 9.63
N SER A 53 -1.83 3.33 8.71
CA SER A 53 -0.80 4.13 8.03
C SER A 53 0.13 4.92 8.95
N SER A 54 -0.37 5.46 10.07
CA SER A 54 0.48 6.06 11.11
C SER A 54 1.37 5.03 11.80
N ASP A 55 0.80 3.91 12.24
CA ASP A 55 1.54 2.84 12.92
C ASP A 55 2.62 2.25 11.99
N LEU A 56 2.31 2.08 10.70
CA LEU A 56 3.26 1.63 9.68
C LEU A 56 4.43 2.59 9.54
N TRP A 57 4.18 3.90 9.58
CA TRP A 57 5.24 4.89 9.45
C TRP A 57 6.17 4.87 10.67
N GLU A 58 5.60 4.79 11.86
CA GLU A 58 6.30 4.79 13.16
C GLU A 58 6.93 3.44 13.52
N ASP A 59 6.43 2.33 12.96
CA ASP A 59 6.94 0.99 13.25
C ASP A 59 8.43 0.87 12.89
N THR A 60 9.20 0.33 13.82
CA THR A 60 10.63 0.05 13.64
C THR A 60 10.97 -1.41 13.96
N GLU A 61 9.96 -2.19 14.34
CA GLU A 61 10.13 -3.59 14.72
C GLU A 61 9.91 -4.55 13.54
N HIS A 62 8.94 -4.24 12.68
CA HIS A 62 8.56 -5.08 11.55
C HIS A 62 8.97 -4.47 10.21
N THR A 63 9.22 -3.18 10.18
CA THR A 63 9.51 -2.40 8.98
C THR A 63 10.61 -1.39 9.23
N ILE A 64 11.31 -1.02 8.17
CA ILE A 64 12.35 0.02 8.18
C ILE A 64 12.05 1.07 7.12
N GLN A 65 12.42 2.32 7.37
CA GLN A 65 12.37 3.35 6.34
C GLN A 65 13.51 3.14 5.34
N VAL A 66 13.23 3.32 4.05
CA VAL A 66 14.21 3.17 2.97
C VAL A 66 14.19 4.37 2.03
N THR A 67 15.35 4.72 1.51
CA THR A 67 15.52 5.78 0.49
C THR A 67 15.73 5.22 -0.91
N GLU A 68 16.33 4.03 -1.00
CA GLU A 68 16.51 3.30 -2.26
C GLU A 68 15.39 2.26 -2.39
N LEU A 69 14.53 2.46 -3.38
CA LEU A 69 13.34 1.64 -3.56
C LEU A 69 13.67 0.30 -4.23
N GLU A 70 13.17 -0.77 -3.64
CA GLU A 70 13.19 -2.12 -4.19
C GLU A 70 11.76 -2.65 -4.37
N PRO A 71 11.52 -3.53 -5.37
CA PRO A 71 10.21 -4.15 -5.53
C PRO A 71 9.69 -4.72 -4.21
N LEU A 72 8.39 -4.51 -3.95
CA LEU A 72 7.68 -4.84 -2.70
C LEU A 72 7.87 -3.84 -1.55
N ASP A 73 8.57 -2.72 -1.73
CA ASP A 73 8.52 -1.64 -0.74
C ASP A 73 7.14 -0.98 -0.69
N LEU A 74 6.67 -0.70 0.53
CA LEU A 74 5.45 0.06 0.79
C LEU A 74 5.73 1.55 0.61
N LEU A 75 4.87 2.22 -0.15
CA LEU A 75 4.99 3.63 -0.46
C LEU A 75 3.82 4.39 0.15
N LEU A 76 4.10 5.49 0.85
CA LEU A 76 3.09 6.29 1.56
C LEU A 76 2.97 7.69 0.93
N TRP A 77 1.73 8.07 0.60
CA TRP A 77 1.39 9.41 0.12
C TRP A 77 0.23 10.02 0.89
N ASN A 78 0.19 11.35 0.97
CA ASN A 78 -0.96 12.05 1.53
C ASN A 78 -1.05 13.48 0.96
N LYS A 79 -2.06 14.23 1.39
CA LYS A 79 -2.21 15.66 1.09
C LYS A 79 -1.22 16.55 1.85
N THR A 80 -0.65 16.02 2.93
CA THR A 80 0.33 16.64 3.85
C THR A 80 1.46 15.65 4.15
N ASP A 81 2.48 16.05 4.89
CA ASP A 81 3.57 15.19 5.40
C ASP A 81 3.14 14.24 6.53
N ASN A 82 1.92 14.39 7.06
CA ASN A 82 1.36 13.51 8.08
C ASN A 82 1.01 12.12 7.53
N ALA A 83 1.47 11.05 8.20
CA ALA A 83 1.15 9.66 7.87
C ALA A 83 -0.30 9.22 8.20
N TRP A 84 -1.01 9.98 9.05
CA TRP A 84 -2.40 9.68 9.39
C TRP A 84 -3.30 9.72 8.16
N GLY A 85 -3.94 8.57 7.88
CA GLY A 85 -4.80 8.42 6.71
C GLY A 85 -4.05 8.42 5.38
N ALA A 86 -2.73 8.22 5.40
CA ALA A 86 -1.95 8.13 4.16
C ALA A 86 -2.44 7.00 3.26
N HIS A 87 -2.41 7.28 1.96
CA HIS A 87 -2.61 6.29 0.91
C HIS A 87 -1.36 5.42 0.79
N VAL A 88 -1.58 4.11 0.66
CA VAL A 88 -0.50 3.12 0.59
C VAL A 88 -0.55 2.38 -0.74
N GLY A 89 0.62 2.20 -1.36
CA GLY A 89 0.82 1.35 -2.52
C GLY A 89 2.09 0.53 -2.38
N LEU A 90 2.37 -0.32 -3.36
CA LEU A 90 3.60 -1.12 -3.44
C LEU A 90 4.43 -0.71 -4.63
N TYR A 91 5.73 -0.57 -4.42
CA TYR A 91 6.68 -0.37 -5.49
C TYR A 91 6.83 -1.65 -6.33
N MET A 92 6.72 -1.51 -7.65
CA MET A 92 6.85 -2.63 -8.59
C MET A 92 8.23 -2.71 -9.24
N GLY A 93 9.08 -1.70 -9.03
CA GLY A 93 10.22 -1.42 -9.89
C GLY A 93 9.88 -0.40 -10.98
N GLU A 94 10.90 0.05 -11.71
CA GLU A 94 10.76 0.95 -12.88
C GLU A 94 9.98 2.24 -12.59
N ASN A 95 10.12 2.80 -11.39
CA ASN A 95 9.38 4.00 -10.96
C ASN A 95 7.84 3.84 -11.06
N GLN A 96 7.33 2.63 -10.85
CA GLN A 96 5.90 2.34 -10.83
C GLN A 96 5.43 1.81 -9.49
N ALA A 97 4.18 2.13 -9.13
CA ALA A 97 3.50 1.61 -7.98
C ALA A 97 2.16 0.98 -8.36
N VAL A 98 1.85 -0.17 -7.77
CA VAL A 98 0.52 -0.76 -7.78
C VAL A 98 -0.23 -0.34 -6.52
N HIS A 99 -1.49 0.03 -6.68
CA HIS A 99 -2.33 0.45 -5.57
C HIS A 99 -3.82 0.25 -5.87
N LEU A 100 -4.63 0.17 -4.83
CA LEU A 100 -6.09 0.23 -4.89
C LEU A 100 -6.54 1.53 -4.26
N SER A 101 -7.33 2.34 -4.96
CA SER A 101 -7.76 3.65 -4.46
C SER A 101 -9.27 3.82 -4.54
N LYS A 102 -9.81 4.67 -3.67
CA LYS A 102 -11.24 5.05 -3.71
C LYS A 102 -11.63 5.71 -5.04
N GLN A 103 -10.71 6.46 -5.66
CA GLN A 103 -10.98 7.19 -6.89
C GLN A 103 -11.13 6.27 -8.10
N ASN A 104 -10.29 5.23 -8.17
CA ASN A 104 -10.34 4.28 -9.29
C ASN A 104 -11.33 3.14 -9.02
N ASN A 105 -11.66 2.90 -7.75
CA ASN A 105 -12.47 1.77 -7.27
C ASN A 105 -11.88 0.38 -7.55
N GLU A 106 -10.81 0.29 -8.34
CA GLU A 106 -10.10 -0.92 -8.75
C GLU A 106 -8.58 -0.72 -8.70
N LEU A 107 -7.84 -1.81 -8.91
CA LEU A 107 -6.39 -1.81 -9.00
C LEU A 107 -5.92 -0.86 -10.10
N ALA A 108 -4.92 -0.03 -9.78
CA ALA A 108 -4.21 0.77 -10.76
C ALA A 108 -2.70 0.60 -10.60
N ILE A 109 -2.00 0.71 -11.73
CA ILE A 109 -0.53 0.81 -11.78
C ILE A 109 -0.21 2.19 -12.33
N TRP A 110 0.42 3.02 -11.52
CA TRP A 110 0.78 4.40 -11.88
C TRP A 110 2.30 4.61 -11.75
N PRO A 111 2.89 5.44 -12.63
CA PRO A 111 4.24 5.94 -12.38
C PRO A 111 4.25 6.84 -11.12
N LEU A 112 5.35 6.86 -10.37
CA LEU A 112 5.41 7.58 -9.08
C LEU A 112 5.10 9.08 -9.23
N GLU A 113 5.52 9.69 -10.34
CA GLU A 113 5.26 11.09 -10.66
C GLU A 113 3.77 11.44 -10.75
N LYS A 114 2.92 10.50 -11.21
CA LYS A 114 1.48 10.72 -11.36
C LYS A 114 0.78 10.92 -10.02
N PHE A 115 1.33 10.39 -8.93
CA PHE A 115 0.79 10.63 -7.58
C PHE A 115 0.93 12.10 -7.17
N LEU A 116 1.99 12.78 -7.64
CA LEU A 116 2.24 14.19 -7.34
C LEU A 116 1.18 15.11 -7.97
N ASP A 117 0.60 14.68 -9.10
CA ASP A 117 -0.50 15.39 -9.78
C ASP A 117 -1.86 15.17 -9.11
N GLN A 118 -1.98 14.22 -8.18
CA GLN A 118 -3.23 13.96 -7.47
C GLN A 118 -3.32 14.81 -6.18
N PRO A 119 -4.32 15.69 -6.01
CA PRO A 119 -4.41 16.56 -4.83
C PRO A 119 -4.40 15.82 -3.49
N LEU A 120 -4.87 14.57 -3.46
CA LEU A 120 -4.91 13.72 -2.27
C LEU A 120 -3.59 13.00 -1.96
N TYR A 121 -2.69 12.87 -2.93
CA TYR A 121 -1.45 12.08 -2.84
C TYR A 121 -0.19 12.90 -3.17
N LYS A 122 -0.34 14.22 -3.30
CA LYS A 122 0.70 15.15 -3.77
C LYS A 122 1.96 15.19 -2.90
N VAL A 123 1.89 14.75 -1.64
CA VAL A 123 3.04 14.65 -0.75
C VAL A 123 3.43 13.19 -0.61
N PHE A 124 4.64 12.85 -1.07
CA PHE A 124 5.27 11.57 -0.76
C PHE A 124 5.86 11.65 0.65
N ILE A 125 5.35 10.82 1.56
CA ILE A 125 5.80 10.77 2.96
C ILE A 125 7.11 9.98 3.05
N GLY A 126 7.18 8.85 2.35
CA GLY A 126 8.34 8.00 2.33
C GLY A 126 8.01 6.56 1.98
N ALA A 127 9.02 5.71 2.09
CA ALA A 127 8.93 4.28 1.82
C ALA A 127 9.29 3.45 3.04
N LYS A 128 8.64 2.29 3.16
CA LYS A 128 8.86 1.30 4.21
C LYS A 128 9.13 -0.06 3.59
N ARG A 129 10.19 -0.72 4.04
CA ARG A 129 10.49 -2.11 3.69
C ARG A 129 10.14 -3.01 4.87
N VAL A 130 9.47 -4.13 4.59
CA VAL A 130 9.17 -5.13 5.61
C VAL A 130 10.40 -5.99 5.88
N LEU A 131 10.73 -6.18 7.14
CA LEU A 131 11.82 -7.03 7.58
C LEU A 131 11.40 -8.50 7.47
N LYS A 132 12.11 -9.28 6.67
CA LYS A 132 11.94 -10.74 6.62
C LYS A 132 12.54 -11.33 7.90
N LYS A 133 11.69 -11.92 8.75
CA LYS A 133 12.14 -12.70 9.91
C LYS A 133 12.27 -14.17 9.52
#